data_AF-A0AAU6SM81-F1
#
_entry.id   AF-A0AAU6SM81-F1
#
_cell.length_a   1.000
_cell.length_b   1.000
_cell.length_c   1.000
_cell.angle_alpha   90.00
_cell.angle_beta   90.00
_cell.angle_gamma   90.00
#
_symmetry.space_group_name_H-M   'P 1'
#
loop_
_entity.id
_entity.type
_entity.pdbx_description
1 polymer ?
#
loop_
_entity_poly.entity_id
_entity_poly.type
_entity_poly.pdbx_seq_one_letter_code
_entity_poly.pdbx_strand_id
1 'polypeptide(L)' 'MSKKKRFIAGASCPNCKTQDTLRWWIENNIELVECVECDYAEQRKPQSVEKSQHATEQMIGIFKPE' A
#
# COMPACT_ATOMS: atom_id res chain seq x y z
N MET A 1 -17.78 -16.79 -2.59
CA MET A 1 -16.38 -17.25 -2.49
C MET A 1 -15.74 -16.59 -1.28
N SER A 2 -15.46 -17.36 -0.23
CA SER A 2 -14.78 -16.84 0.97
C SER A 2 -13.34 -16.49 0.62
N LYS A 3 -12.92 -15.25 0.87
CA LYS A 3 -11.53 -14.80 0.67
C LYS A 3 -10.64 -15.56 1.65
N LYS A 4 -9.73 -16.41 1.14
CA LYS A 4 -8.77 -17.13 1.99
C LYS A 4 -7.71 -16.15 2.49
N LYS A 5 -7.80 -15.76 3.76
CA LYS A 5 -6.71 -15.07 4.47
C LYS A 5 -5.59 -16.08 4.80
N ARG A 6 -4.33 -15.67 4.64
CA ARG A 6 -3.12 -16.48 4.96
C ARG A 6 -2.35 -15.80 6.08
N PHE A 7 -1.72 -16.56 6.97
CA PHE A 7 -0.81 -15.95 7.96
C PHE A 7 0.60 -15.79 7.39
N ILE A 8 1.29 -14.72 7.78
CA ILE A 8 2.69 -14.47 7.42
C ILE A 8 3.59 -15.04 8.52
N ALA A 9 4.21 -16.19 8.25
CA ALA A 9 5.10 -16.84 9.20
C ALA A 9 6.37 -16.01 9.45
N GLY A 10 6.79 -15.88 10.71
CA GLY A 10 7.99 -15.15 11.13
C GLY A 10 7.88 -13.62 11.02
N ALA A 11 6.71 -13.08 10.68
CA ALA A 11 6.50 -11.64 10.65
C ALA A 11 6.03 -11.13 12.01
N SER A 12 6.68 -10.06 12.48
CA SER A 12 6.27 -9.35 13.69
C SER A 12 5.41 -8.15 13.36
N CYS A 13 4.28 -8.01 14.06
CA CYS A 13 3.42 -6.85 13.91
C CYS A 13 4.19 -5.56 14.26
N PRO A 14 4.15 -4.50 13.44
CA PRO A 14 4.84 -3.24 13.76
C PRO A 14 4.20 -2.49 14.95
N ASN A 15 2.92 -2.73 15.24
CA ASN A 15 2.18 -2.06 16.30
C ASN A 15 2.40 -2.73 17.68
N CYS A 16 2.06 -4.02 17.80
CA CYS A 16 2.17 -4.76 19.06
C CYS A 16 3.44 -5.62 19.20
N LYS A 17 4.26 -5.76 18.14
CA LYS A 17 5.49 -6.57 18.10
C LYS A 17 5.29 -8.08 18.25
N THR A 18 4.06 -8.57 18.24
CA THR A 18 3.76 -10.00 18.32
C THR A 18 4.08 -10.70 16.99
N GLN A 19 4.73 -11.86 17.06
CA GLN A 19 5.11 -12.67 15.90
C GLN A 19 3.94 -13.54 15.41
N ASP A 20 3.90 -13.87 14.11
CA ASP A 20 2.96 -14.84 13.51
C ASP A 20 1.47 -14.43 13.60
N THR A 21 1.21 -13.13 13.78
CA THR A 21 -0.14 -12.59 14.01
C THR A 21 -0.71 -11.81 12.83
N LEU A 22 0.11 -11.62 11.79
CA LEU A 22 -0.28 -10.89 10.58
C LEU A 22 -0.95 -11.84 9.58
N ARG A 23 -2.15 -11.47 9.14
CA ARG A 23 -2.94 -12.10 8.08
C ARG A 23 -2.83 -11.30 6.81
N TRP A 24 -2.47 -11.92 5.71
CA TRP A 24 -2.42 -11.35 4.37
C TRP A 24 -3.51 -11.93 3.47
N TRP A 25 -4.11 -11.08 2.63
CA TRP A 25 -5.00 -11.48 1.56
C TRP A 25 -5.01 -10.46 0.43
N ILE A 26 -5.57 -10.86 -0.71
CA ILE A 26 -5.78 -9.97 -1.85
C ILE A 26 -7.27 -9.67 -1.95
N GLU A 27 -7.60 -8.38 -2.02
CA GLU A 27 -8.95 -7.89 -2.26
C GLU A 27 -8.93 -6.86 -3.37
N ASN A 28 -9.69 -7.10 -4.44
CA ASN A 28 -9.81 -6.16 -5.55
C ASN A 28 -8.44 -5.74 -6.15
N ASN A 29 -7.51 -6.70 -6.25
CA ASN A 29 -6.13 -6.51 -6.70
C ASN A 29 -5.25 -5.61 -5.78
N ILE A 30 -5.66 -5.46 -4.53
CA ILE A 30 -4.93 -4.77 -3.47
C ILE A 30 -4.48 -5.82 -2.45
N GLU A 31 -3.23 -5.76 -2.03
CA GLU A 31 -2.71 -6.61 -0.96
C GLU A 31 -3.03 -5.97 0.38
N LEU A 32 -3.71 -6.71 1.25
CA LEU A 32 -4.05 -6.27 2.61
C LEU A 32 -3.35 -7.16 3.62
N VAL A 33 -2.90 -6.54 4.71
CA VAL A 33 -2.30 -7.18 5.87
C VAL A 33 -3.05 -6.72 7.13
N GLU A 34 -3.38 -7.62 8.04
CA GLU A 34 -4.10 -7.32 9.30
C GLU A 34 -3.52 -8.12 10.46
N CYS A 35 -3.29 -7.49 11.60
CA CYS A 35 -2.91 -8.14 12.84
C CYS A 35 -4.13 -8.58 13.63
N VAL A 36 -4.15 -9.83 14.07
CA VAL A 36 -5.27 -10.40 14.85
C VAL A 36 -5.27 -10.01 16.33
N GLU A 37 -4.14 -9.52 16.83
CA GLU A 37 -3.96 -9.21 18.25
C GLU A 37 -4.30 -7.76 18.59
N CYS A 38 -4.06 -6.84 17.66
CA CYS A 38 -4.22 -5.40 17.88
C CYS A 38 -5.05 -4.70 16.80
N ASP A 39 -5.70 -5.46 15.92
CA ASP A 39 -6.52 -4.96 14.80
C ASP A 39 -5.79 -3.98 13.86
N TYR A 40 -4.46 -4.01 13.85
CA TYR A 40 -3.66 -3.20 12.94
C TYR A 40 -3.86 -3.68 11.50
N ALA A 41 -4.34 -2.81 10.60
CA ALA A 41 -4.50 -3.13 9.18
C ALA A 41 -3.65 -2.21 8.28
N GLU A 42 -2.97 -2.80 7.30
CA GLU A 42 -2.15 -2.11 6.30
C GLU A 42 -2.57 -2.53 4.89
N GLN A 43 -2.69 -1.56 3.98
CA GLN A 43 -2.95 -1.80 2.57
C GLN A 43 -1.66 -1.56 1.78
N ARG A 44 -1.07 -2.64 1.27
CA ARG A 44 0.06 -2.60 0.35
C ARG A 44 -0.51 -2.34 -1.05
N LYS A 45 -0.56 -1.05 -1.42
CA LYS A 45 -0.92 -0.65 -2.78
C LYS A 45 0.21 -1.16 -3.72
N PRO A 46 -0.10 -1.89 -4.81
CA PRO A 46 0.91 -2.18 -5.81
C PRO A 46 1.42 -0.84 -6.37
N GLN A 47 2.73 -0.67 -6.43
CA GLN A 47 3.44 0.58 -6.76
C GLN A 47 3.20 1.10 -8.20
N SER A 48 2.14 0.67 -8.91
CA SER A 48 1.85 1.07 -10.29
C SER A 48 0.92 2.26 -10.44
N VAL A 49 0.31 2.76 -9.37
CA VAL A 49 -0.46 4.01 -9.30
C VAL A 49 -0.34 4.46 -7.84
N GLU A 50 0.22 5.59 -7.40
CA GLU A 50 0.04 6.97 -7.82
C GLU A 50 1.25 7.78 -7.30
N LYS A 51 2.24 8.03 -8.17
CA LYS A 51 3.01 9.29 -8.13
C LYS A 51 3.01 9.87 -9.53
N SER A 52 1.82 10.06 -10.09
CA SER A 52 1.64 11.04 -11.14
C SER A 52 1.77 12.41 -10.47
N GLN A 53 3.01 12.87 -10.25
CA GLN A 53 3.33 14.28 -10.02
C GLN A 53 3.22 15.06 -11.35
N HIS A 54 2.26 14.70 -12.20
CA HIS A 54 1.89 15.43 -13.41
C HIS A 54 0.64 16.25 -13.09
N ALA A 55 0.80 17.20 -12.18
CA ALA A 55 -0.18 18.24 -11.91
C ALA A 55 0.55 19.56 -11.68
N THR A 56 1.21 20.04 -12.73
CA THR A 56 1.33 21.48 -13.07
C THR A 56 1.83 21.58 -14.50
N GLU A 57 0.87 21.39 -15.40
CA GLU A 57 0.82 22.06 -16.68
C GLU A 57 1.17 23.54 -16.52
N GLN A 58 2.30 23.97 -17.07
CA GLN A 58 2.57 25.36 -17.46
C GLN A 58 3.83 25.42 -18.35
N MET A 59 3.69 25.01 -19.61
CA MET A 59 4.53 25.53 -20.69
C MET A 59 3.81 26.72 -21.33
N ILE A 60 4.22 27.96 -21.01
CA ILE A 60 3.93 29.13 -21.84
C ILE A 60 5.21 29.96 -21.98
N GLY A 61 5.84 29.78 -23.15
CA GLY A 61 6.75 30.66 -23.88
C GLY A 61 7.62 31.69 -23.14
N ILE A 62 8.92 31.45 -23.09
CA ILE A 62 9.92 32.53 -23.14
C ILE A 62 10.49 32.56 -24.57
N PHE A 63 9.82 33.30 -25.44
CA PHE A 63 10.41 33.80 -26.68
C PHE A 63 11.15 35.08 -26.30
N LYS A 64 12.49 35.05 -26.29
CA LYS A 64 13.33 36.25 -26.18
C LYS A 64 13.86 36.59 -27.58
N PRO A 65 13.40 37.70 -28.20
CA PRO A 65 14.13 38.36 -29.26
C PRO A 65 14.72 39.67 -28.71
N GLU A 66 16.03 39.69 -28.46
CA GLU A 66 16.98 40.79 -28.73
C GLU A 66 18.40 40.21 -28.74
#